data_AF-A0A7V3U350-F1
#
_entry.id   AF-A0A7V3U350-F1
#
_cell.length_a   1.000
_cell.length_b   1.000
_cell.length_c   1.000
_cell.angle_alpha   90.00
_cell.angle_beta   90.00
_cell.angle_gamma   90.00
#
_symmetry.space_group_name_H-M   'P 1'
#
loop_
_entity.id
_entity.type
_entity.pdbx_description
1 polymer ?
#
loop_
_entity_poly.entity_id
_entity_poly.type
_entity_poly.pdbx_seq_one_letter_code
_entity_poly.pdbx_strand_id
1 'polypeptide(L)'
;MANVVVVGAQWGDEGKGKIVDWLSERADVIARFQGGHNAGHTLVIDGNVYKLSVLPSGLLRKGKLAVIGNGVVLDPWAFVAEMEKLRGQGVEISTENLMVAENTPLILPIHGELDRARESQNSVAKIGTTGRGIGPCYEDKVGRRVIRVADLADEATLDLRIERLLTHHNALRKGLGLEPVDPAGLKQALLDIAPQVLPFAQPVWKVLNEKRKAGKRILFEG
;
A
#
# COMPACT_ATOMS: atom_id res chain seq x y z
N MET A 1 -3.50 -28.75 0.81
CA MET A 1 -3.59 -27.28 0.75
C MET A 1 -2.20 -26.73 1.02
N ALA A 2 -1.66 -25.86 0.17
CA ALA A 2 -0.37 -25.23 0.39
C ALA A 2 -0.54 -23.71 0.35
N ASN A 3 -0.72 -23.11 1.52
CA ASN A 3 -0.52 -21.68 1.72
C ASN A 3 0.94 -21.52 2.11
N VAL A 4 1.69 -20.68 1.39
CA VAL A 4 3.11 -20.47 1.63
C VAL A 4 3.31 -19.00 1.97
N VAL A 5 4.15 -18.73 2.96
CA VAL A 5 4.53 -17.36 3.34
C VAL A 5 6.03 -17.22 3.13
N VAL A 6 6.44 -16.16 2.44
CA VAL A 6 7.85 -15.77 2.34
C VAL A 6 8.05 -14.57 3.26
N VAL A 7 8.96 -14.72 4.23
CA VAL A 7 9.31 -13.67 5.21
C VAL A 7 10.81 -13.47 5.25
N GLY A 8 11.22 -12.26 5.63
CA GLY A 8 12.61 -11.93 5.89
C GLY A 8 12.95 -12.37 7.31
N ALA A 9 14.08 -13.04 7.49
CA ALA A 9 14.54 -13.48 8.81
C ALA A 9 15.53 -12.48 9.44
N GLN A 10 15.83 -11.38 8.76
CA GLN A 10 16.83 -10.38 9.16
C GLN A 10 16.21 -8.97 9.12
N TRP A 11 16.97 -7.96 8.69
CA TRP A 11 16.56 -6.55 8.67
C TRP A 11 16.35 -6.03 7.23
N GLY A 12 15.73 -6.84 6.37
CA GLY A 12 15.48 -6.47 4.97
C GLY A 12 16.58 -6.94 4.01
N ASP A 13 16.33 -6.73 2.72
CA ASP A 13 17.24 -7.06 1.60
C ASP A 13 17.75 -8.52 1.54
N GLU A 14 17.02 -9.47 2.11
CA GLU A 14 17.39 -10.89 2.13
C GLU A 14 17.17 -11.62 0.79
N GLY A 15 16.86 -10.88 -0.28
CA GLY A 15 16.57 -11.46 -1.60
C GLY A 15 15.20 -12.14 -1.71
N LYS A 16 14.24 -11.82 -0.82
CA LYS A 16 12.87 -12.36 -0.82
C LYS A 16 12.21 -12.33 -2.21
N GLY A 17 12.39 -11.24 -2.95
CA GLY A 17 11.83 -11.08 -4.29
C GLY A 17 12.15 -12.22 -5.24
N LYS A 18 13.37 -12.79 -5.18
CA LYS A 18 13.75 -13.94 -6.02
C LYS A 18 13.01 -15.22 -5.62
N ILE A 19 12.82 -15.45 -4.33
CA ILE A 19 12.10 -16.60 -3.81
C ILE A 19 10.60 -16.48 -4.11
N VAL A 20 10.04 -15.30 -3.90
CA VAL A 20 8.64 -15.00 -4.24
C VAL A 20 8.42 -15.19 -5.73
N ASP A 21 9.31 -14.69 -6.58
CA ASP A 21 9.22 -14.87 -8.03
C ASP A 21 9.20 -16.34 -8.43
N TRP A 22 10.15 -17.14 -7.94
CA TRP A 22 10.20 -18.58 -8.21
C TRP A 22 8.96 -19.32 -7.69
N LEU A 23 8.51 -19.04 -6.46
CA LEU A 23 7.32 -19.67 -5.89
C LEU A 23 6.03 -19.22 -6.58
N SER A 24 6.01 -17.99 -7.10
CA SER A 24 4.82 -17.42 -7.72
C SER A 24 4.39 -18.26 -8.91
N GLU A 25 5.31 -18.89 -9.67
CA GLU A 25 5.03 -19.82 -10.78
C GLU A 25 3.99 -20.88 -10.46
N ARG A 26 3.97 -21.34 -9.21
CA ARG A 26 3.09 -22.40 -8.76
C ARG A 26 1.86 -21.89 -8.02
N ALA A 27 1.77 -20.58 -7.77
CA ALA A 27 0.68 -19.94 -7.04
C ALA A 27 -0.42 -19.43 -7.98
N ASP A 28 -1.67 -19.54 -7.53
CA ASP A 28 -2.82 -18.92 -8.20
C ASP A 28 -3.02 -17.47 -7.72
N VAL A 29 -2.65 -17.19 -6.46
CA VAL A 29 -2.84 -15.90 -5.79
C VAL A 29 -1.55 -15.48 -5.10
N ILE A 30 -1.13 -14.23 -5.29
CA ILE A 30 0.01 -13.62 -4.60
C ILE A 30 -0.48 -12.43 -3.81
N ALA A 31 -0.30 -12.46 -2.49
CA ALA A 31 -0.87 -11.48 -1.58
C ALA A 31 0.21 -10.78 -0.73
N ARG A 32 0.28 -9.46 -0.84
CA ARG A 32 0.99 -8.60 0.11
C ARG A 32 0.11 -8.36 1.34
N PHE A 33 0.67 -8.52 2.53
CA PHE A 33 -0.12 -8.46 3.78
C PHE A 33 0.32 -7.37 4.76
N GLN A 34 1.45 -6.71 4.52
CA GLN A 34 2.00 -5.67 5.41
C GLN A 34 2.89 -4.69 4.65
N GLY A 35 3.31 -3.64 5.35
CA GLY A 35 4.22 -2.61 4.83
C GLY A 35 3.49 -1.66 3.90
N GLY A 36 4.22 -1.02 3.01
CA GLY A 36 3.66 -0.15 1.98
C GLY A 36 4.63 -0.02 0.83
N HIS A 37 4.67 1.15 0.23
CA HIS A 37 5.64 1.45 -0.81
C HIS A 37 7.07 1.63 -0.27
N ASN A 38 7.36 1.42 1.02
CA ASN A 38 8.73 1.37 1.55
C ASN A 38 9.49 0.10 1.19
N ALA A 39 8.80 -0.95 0.76
CA ALA A 39 9.43 -2.12 0.17
C ALA A 39 9.89 -1.79 -1.25
N GLY A 40 10.95 -2.46 -1.69
CA GLY A 40 11.40 -2.42 -3.08
C GLY A 40 12.00 -3.77 -3.43
N HIS A 41 11.53 -4.39 -4.50
CA HIS A 41 12.20 -5.56 -5.06
C HIS A 41 12.25 -5.46 -6.58
N THR A 42 13.36 -5.94 -7.14
CA THR A 42 13.61 -5.94 -8.58
C THR A 42 13.48 -7.36 -9.10
N LEU A 43 12.67 -7.52 -10.14
CA LEU A 43 12.45 -8.78 -10.84
C LEU A 43 13.01 -8.68 -12.26
N VAL A 44 13.58 -9.78 -12.74
CA VAL A 44 14.05 -9.89 -14.12
C VAL A 44 13.28 -11.04 -14.76
N ILE A 45 12.37 -10.72 -15.67
CA ILE A 45 11.52 -11.69 -16.37
C ILE A 45 11.78 -11.52 -17.85
N ASP A 46 12.20 -12.60 -18.52
CA ASP A 46 12.51 -12.62 -19.95
C ASP A 46 13.45 -11.48 -20.41
N GLY A 47 14.43 -11.15 -19.56
CA GLY A 47 15.41 -10.08 -19.81
C GLY A 47 14.93 -8.66 -19.46
N ASN A 48 13.65 -8.48 -19.11
CA ASN A 48 13.09 -7.18 -18.71
C ASN A 48 13.18 -6.96 -17.20
N VAL A 49 13.58 -5.75 -16.80
CA VAL A 49 13.74 -5.37 -15.40
C VAL A 49 12.49 -4.63 -14.91
N TYR A 50 11.82 -5.22 -13.92
CA TYR A 50 10.65 -4.63 -13.24
C TYR A 50 11.02 -4.26 -11.81
N LYS A 51 10.73 -3.03 -11.42
CA LYS A 51 10.95 -2.53 -10.05
C LYS A 51 9.59 -2.32 -9.40
N LEU A 52 9.27 -3.16 -8.44
CA LEU A 52 8.01 -3.13 -7.70
C LEU A 52 8.22 -2.56 -6.30
N SER A 53 7.23 -1.81 -5.82
CA SER A 53 7.17 -1.26 -4.46
C SER A 53 5.95 -1.78 -3.72
N VAL A 54 4.74 -1.33 -4.06
CA VAL A 54 3.50 -1.76 -3.39
C VAL A 54 2.78 -2.88 -4.14
N LEU A 55 2.92 -2.94 -5.46
CA LEU A 55 2.26 -3.96 -6.27
C LEU A 55 2.90 -5.33 -6.01
N PRO A 56 2.09 -6.38 -5.75
CA PRO A 56 2.61 -7.74 -5.61
C PRO A 56 3.24 -8.23 -6.91
N SER A 57 4.31 -9.00 -6.77
CA SER A 57 5.04 -9.63 -7.89
C SER A 57 4.18 -10.51 -8.81
N GLY A 58 3.07 -11.03 -8.28
CA GLY A 58 2.10 -11.82 -9.05
C GLY A 58 1.52 -11.09 -10.27
N LEU A 59 1.52 -9.76 -10.27
CA LEU A 59 0.97 -8.95 -11.36
C LEU A 59 1.77 -9.08 -12.67
N LEU A 60 3.05 -9.45 -12.57
CA LEU A 60 3.92 -9.63 -13.75
C LEU A 60 3.71 -11.00 -14.44
N ARG A 61 2.81 -11.84 -13.92
CA ARG A 61 2.63 -13.21 -14.42
C ARG A 61 1.19 -13.47 -14.81
N LYS A 62 1.00 -13.98 -16.03
CA LYS A 62 -0.33 -14.21 -16.61
C LYS A 62 -1.14 -15.23 -15.81
N GLY A 63 -2.44 -15.00 -15.73
CA GLY A 63 -3.41 -15.91 -15.09
C GLY A 63 -3.37 -15.93 -13.56
N LYS A 64 -2.68 -14.98 -12.92
CA LYS A 64 -2.56 -14.89 -11.46
C LYS A 64 -3.30 -13.70 -10.91
N LEU A 65 -3.75 -13.83 -9.68
CA LEU A 65 -4.38 -12.75 -8.93
C LEU A 65 -3.37 -12.11 -7.97
N ALA A 66 -3.08 -10.82 -8.17
CA ALA A 66 -2.32 -10.00 -7.25
C ALA A 66 -3.27 -9.34 -6.23
N VAL A 67 -2.90 -9.41 -4.95
CA VAL A 67 -3.72 -8.94 -3.83
C VAL A 67 -2.92 -8.01 -2.94
N ILE A 68 -3.45 -6.81 -2.69
CA ILE A 68 -3.01 -5.92 -1.63
C ILE A 68 -3.98 -6.10 -0.44
N GLY A 69 -3.48 -6.72 0.63
CA GLY A 69 -4.25 -7.02 1.83
C GLY A 69 -4.38 -5.81 2.77
N ASN A 70 -5.34 -5.90 3.70
CA ASN A 70 -5.70 -4.83 4.63
C ASN A 70 -4.65 -4.46 5.69
N GLY A 71 -3.56 -5.24 5.77
CA GLY A 71 -2.42 -4.93 6.61
C GLY A 71 -1.42 -3.97 5.97
N VAL A 72 -1.49 -3.77 4.64
CA VAL A 72 -0.68 -2.80 3.89
C VAL A 72 -1.13 -1.37 4.21
N VAL A 73 -0.23 -0.40 4.15
CA VAL A 73 -0.53 1.04 4.09
C VAL A 73 -0.24 1.54 2.68
N LEU A 74 -1.27 2.04 2.00
CA LEU A 74 -1.25 2.31 0.56
C LEU A 74 -1.16 3.82 0.30
N ASP A 75 -0.09 4.26 -0.34
CA ASP A 75 -0.07 5.61 -0.93
C ASP A 75 -0.77 5.54 -2.29
N PRO A 76 -1.92 6.24 -2.48
CA PRO A 76 -2.71 6.11 -3.69
C PRO A 76 -2.00 6.72 -4.92
N TRP A 77 -1.18 7.76 -4.75
CA TRP A 77 -0.42 8.36 -5.84
C TRP A 77 0.75 7.47 -6.24
N ALA A 78 1.48 6.92 -5.27
CA ALA A 78 2.55 5.96 -5.56
C ALA A 78 2.01 4.68 -6.23
N PHE A 79 0.84 4.20 -5.80
CA PHE A 79 0.15 3.07 -6.41
C PHE A 79 -0.19 3.31 -7.87
N VAL A 80 -0.82 4.46 -8.18
CA VAL A 80 -1.15 4.84 -9.57
C VAL A 80 0.09 5.00 -10.42
N ALA A 81 1.10 5.73 -9.94
CA ALA A 81 2.36 5.92 -10.66
C ALA A 81 3.08 4.59 -10.95
N GLU A 82 3.04 3.64 -10.01
CA GLU A 82 3.60 2.30 -10.20
C GLU A 82 2.82 1.51 -11.26
N MET A 83 1.48 1.57 -11.24
CA MET A 83 0.65 0.93 -12.28
C MET A 83 0.92 1.51 -13.67
N GLU A 84 1.00 2.83 -13.81
CA GLU A 84 1.28 3.50 -15.09
C GLU A 84 2.64 3.10 -15.65
N LYS A 85 3.67 3.06 -14.78
CA LYS A 85 5.00 2.60 -15.16
C LYS A 85 4.98 1.17 -15.69
N LEU A 86 4.29 0.26 -15.01
CA LEU A 86 4.19 -1.14 -15.44
C LEU A 86 3.39 -1.28 -16.74
N ARG A 87 2.30 -0.52 -16.91
CA ARG A 87 1.56 -0.46 -18.19
C ARG A 87 2.44 0.02 -19.33
N GLY A 88 3.29 1.03 -19.10
CA GLY A 88 4.29 1.49 -20.06
C GLY A 88 5.34 0.44 -20.44
N GLN A 89 5.52 -0.60 -19.61
CA GLN A 89 6.37 -1.76 -19.88
C GLN A 89 5.59 -2.96 -20.46
N GLY A 90 4.32 -2.76 -20.86
CA GLY A 90 3.48 -3.79 -21.47
C GLY A 90 2.81 -4.75 -20.48
N VAL A 91 2.79 -4.43 -19.18
CA VAL A 91 2.08 -5.25 -18.19
C VAL A 91 0.59 -4.94 -18.24
N GLU A 92 -0.22 -5.98 -18.43
CA GLU A 92 -1.69 -5.89 -18.37
C GLU A 92 -2.13 -5.78 -16.91
N ILE A 93 -2.81 -4.67 -16.56
CA ILE A 93 -3.33 -4.43 -15.21
C ILE A 93 -4.81 -4.07 -15.30
N SER A 94 -5.66 -4.93 -14.74
CA SER A 94 -7.11 -4.79 -14.71
C SER A 94 -7.68 -5.20 -13.35
N THR A 95 -8.98 -4.98 -13.16
CA THR A 95 -9.71 -5.42 -11.96
C THR A 95 -9.87 -6.94 -11.89
N GLU A 96 -9.50 -7.68 -12.95
CA GLU A 96 -9.53 -9.15 -12.98
C GLU A 96 -8.27 -9.77 -12.36
N ASN A 97 -7.13 -9.07 -12.43
CA ASN A 97 -5.83 -9.58 -11.97
C ASN A 97 -5.23 -8.81 -10.78
N LEU A 98 -5.81 -7.68 -10.40
CA LEU A 98 -5.40 -6.89 -9.24
C LEU A 98 -6.61 -6.58 -8.35
N MET A 99 -6.43 -6.77 -7.04
CA MET A 99 -7.38 -6.30 -6.03
C MET A 99 -6.69 -5.67 -4.83
N VAL A 100 -7.37 -4.69 -4.26
CA VAL A 100 -6.97 -3.97 -3.06
C VAL A 100 -8.06 -4.17 -2.02
N ALA A 101 -7.68 -4.49 -0.78
CA ALA A 101 -8.66 -4.62 0.29
C ALA A 101 -9.30 -3.25 0.53
N GLU A 102 -10.63 -3.19 0.50
CA GLU A 102 -11.41 -1.96 0.69
C GLU A 102 -11.08 -1.24 2.00
N ASN A 103 -10.64 -1.98 3.03
CA ASN A 103 -10.25 -1.44 4.33
C ASN A 103 -8.74 -1.17 4.47
N THR A 104 -7.98 -1.13 3.38
CA THR A 104 -6.56 -0.76 3.38
C THR A 104 -6.41 0.71 3.79
N PRO A 105 -5.64 1.02 4.84
CA PRO A 105 -5.31 2.39 5.22
C PRO A 105 -4.56 3.14 4.11
N LEU A 106 -4.87 4.42 3.94
CA LEU A 106 -4.21 5.30 2.99
C LEU A 106 -3.07 6.09 3.64
N ILE A 107 -1.93 6.13 2.95
CA ILE A 107 -0.88 7.09 3.21
C ILE A 107 -1.27 8.39 2.50
N LEU A 108 -1.19 9.50 3.23
CA LEU A 108 -1.56 10.83 2.78
C LEU A 108 -0.31 11.73 2.85
N PRO A 109 -0.25 12.88 2.15
CA PRO A 109 0.91 13.77 2.18
C PRO A 109 1.35 14.14 3.61
N ILE A 110 0.37 14.36 4.49
CA ILE A 110 0.57 14.65 5.92
C ILE A 110 1.43 13.61 6.65
N HIS A 111 1.31 12.32 6.28
CA HIS A 111 2.08 11.24 6.89
C HIS A 111 3.55 11.31 6.49
N GLY A 112 3.85 11.55 5.21
CA GLY A 112 5.23 11.68 4.73
C GLY A 112 5.91 12.94 5.26
N GLU A 113 5.17 14.05 5.33
CA GLU A 113 5.65 15.29 5.95
C GLU A 113 5.98 15.11 7.44
N LEU A 114 5.09 14.45 8.19
CA LEU A 114 5.29 14.17 9.62
C LEU A 114 6.49 13.24 9.87
N ASP A 115 6.64 12.20 9.04
CA ASP A 115 7.77 11.26 9.10
C ASP A 115 9.10 12.00 8.94
N ARG A 116 9.22 12.82 7.88
CA ARG A 116 10.44 13.62 7.63
C ARG A 116 10.70 14.67 8.71
N ALA A 117 9.65 15.32 9.23
CA ALA A 117 9.79 16.32 10.29
C ALA A 117 10.23 15.71 11.63
N ARG A 118 9.79 14.49 11.95
CA ARG A 118 10.24 13.77 13.15
C ARG A 118 11.72 13.33 13.01
N GLU A 119 12.11 12.84 11.83
CA GLU A 119 13.50 12.44 11.56
C GLU A 119 14.49 13.62 11.46
N SER A 120 14.02 14.84 11.18
CA SER A 120 14.88 16.03 11.11
C SER A 120 15.14 16.68 12.47
N GLN A 121 14.44 16.27 13.53
CA GLN A 121 14.66 16.82 14.86
C GLN A 121 16.00 16.35 15.45
N ASN A 122 16.89 17.30 15.73
CA ASN A 122 18.23 17.02 16.27
C ASN A 122 18.19 16.49 17.72
N SER A 123 17.08 16.68 18.44
CA SER A 123 16.91 16.27 19.84
C SER A 123 16.50 14.81 20.02
N VAL A 124 16.12 14.11 18.93
CA VAL A 124 15.66 12.73 18.96
C VAL A 124 16.59 11.88 18.11
N ALA A 125 17.00 10.72 18.64
CA ALA A 125 17.80 9.78 17.87
C ALA A 125 17.02 9.34 16.63
N LYS A 126 17.64 9.51 15.45
CA LYS A 126 17.04 9.14 14.16
C LYS A 126 16.88 7.63 14.06
N ILE A 127 15.78 7.20 13.45
CA ILE A 127 15.53 5.79 13.14
C ILE A 127 16.16 5.41 11.79
N GLY A 128 16.21 6.35 10.83
CA GLY A 128 16.56 6.08 9.45
C GLY A 128 15.34 5.62 8.64
N THR A 129 14.21 6.31 8.79
CA THR A 129 12.98 5.95 8.08
C THR A 129 13.09 6.24 6.58
N THR A 130 12.20 5.66 5.78
CA THR A 130 12.15 5.96 4.33
C THR A 130 11.52 7.33 4.02
N GLY A 131 11.02 8.06 5.03
CA GLY A 131 10.35 9.36 4.85
C GLY A 131 9.03 9.28 4.06
N ARG A 132 8.50 8.07 3.91
CA ARG A 132 7.32 7.71 3.09
C ARG A 132 6.03 7.68 3.89
N GLY A 133 6.06 7.99 5.19
CA GLY A 133 4.85 8.08 6.01
C GLY A 133 4.29 6.73 6.47
N ILE A 134 5.08 5.65 6.41
CA ILE A 134 4.65 4.30 6.82
C ILE A 134 4.26 4.28 8.30
N GLY A 135 5.16 4.78 9.15
CA GLY A 135 4.96 4.84 10.60
C GLY A 135 3.73 5.68 10.97
N PRO A 136 3.67 6.96 10.55
CA PRO A 136 2.51 7.81 10.82
C PRO A 136 1.17 7.23 10.32
N CYS A 137 1.12 6.59 9.15
CA CYS A 137 -0.12 5.95 8.67
C CYS A 137 -0.54 4.77 9.56
N TYR A 138 0.41 3.93 10.02
CA TYR A 138 0.12 2.89 11.01
C TYR A 138 -0.30 3.46 12.37
N GLU A 139 0.29 4.57 12.80
CA GLU A 139 -0.12 5.28 14.01
C GLU A 139 -1.60 5.69 13.93
N ASP A 140 -2.01 6.24 12.79
CA ASP A 140 -3.39 6.64 12.53
C ASP A 140 -4.35 5.46 12.45
N LYS A 141 -3.89 4.33 11.90
CA LYS A 141 -4.66 3.07 11.89
C LYS A 141 -4.97 2.62 13.32
N VAL A 142 -3.96 2.55 14.17
CA VAL A 142 -4.12 2.16 15.58
C VAL A 142 -4.89 3.21 16.37
N GLY A 143 -4.68 4.49 16.05
CA GLY A 143 -5.43 5.65 16.58
C GLY A 143 -6.87 5.77 16.06
N ARG A 144 -7.31 4.86 15.19
CA ARG A 144 -8.67 4.77 14.64
C ARG A 144 -9.12 6.03 13.91
N ARG A 145 -8.18 6.77 13.33
CA ARG A 145 -8.39 8.05 12.61
C ARG A 145 -7.95 8.01 11.14
N VAL A 146 -7.40 6.89 10.69
CA VAL A 146 -6.94 6.73 9.31
C VAL A 146 -8.10 6.75 8.31
N ILE A 147 -7.85 7.34 7.14
CA ILE A 147 -8.69 7.21 5.94
C ILE A 147 -8.33 5.90 5.25
N ARG A 148 -9.32 5.12 4.83
CA ARG A 148 -9.15 3.84 4.12
C ARG A 148 -9.64 3.97 2.69
N VAL A 149 -9.27 3.01 1.83
CA VAL A 149 -9.69 2.98 0.42
C VAL A 149 -11.21 3.12 0.26
N ALA A 150 -12.01 2.40 1.05
CA ALA A 150 -13.48 2.47 1.00
C ALA A 150 -14.04 3.85 1.38
N ASP A 151 -13.34 4.63 2.22
CA ASP A 151 -13.78 5.97 2.60
C ASP A 151 -13.70 6.94 1.38
N LEU A 152 -12.98 6.60 0.30
CA LEU A 152 -12.95 7.38 -0.95
C LEU A 152 -14.26 7.29 -1.77
N ALA A 153 -15.12 6.30 -1.50
CA ALA A 153 -16.35 6.08 -2.24
C ALA A 153 -17.52 6.96 -1.76
N ASP A 154 -17.38 7.63 -0.62
CA ASP A 154 -18.42 8.47 -0.02
C ASP A 154 -17.84 9.78 0.48
N GLU A 155 -18.19 10.87 -0.19
CA GLU A 155 -17.68 12.22 0.10
C GLU A 155 -18.06 12.69 1.52
N ALA A 156 -19.27 12.35 1.99
CA ALA A 156 -19.72 12.73 3.33
C ALA A 156 -18.90 12.03 4.43
N THR A 157 -18.61 10.74 4.25
CA THR A 157 -17.67 10.02 5.13
C THR A 157 -16.27 10.63 5.05
N LEU A 158 -15.81 11.00 3.86
CA LEU A 158 -14.48 11.58 3.67
C LEU A 158 -14.32 12.90 4.44
N ASP A 159 -15.34 13.77 4.43
CA ASP A 159 -15.34 15.03 5.20
C ASP A 159 -15.13 14.78 6.70
N LEU A 160 -15.91 13.87 7.29
CA LEU A 160 -15.80 13.51 8.70
C LEU A 160 -14.43 12.90 9.05
N ARG A 161 -13.86 12.12 8.13
CA ARG A 161 -12.54 11.50 8.31
C ARG A 161 -11.42 12.55 8.25
N ILE A 162 -11.48 13.47 7.29
CA ILE A 162 -10.50 14.56 7.15
C ILE A 162 -10.55 15.46 8.38
N GLU A 163 -11.74 15.87 8.83
CA GLU A 163 -11.87 16.71 10.03
C GLU A 163 -11.22 16.05 11.26
N ARG A 164 -11.53 14.77 11.51
CA ARG A 164 -10.97 14.02 12.63
C ARG A 164 -9.45 13.84 12.52
N LEU A 165 -8.95 13.57 11.31
CA LEU A 165 -7.52 13.45 11.02
C LEU A 165 -6.80 14.77 11.34
N LEU A 166 -7.31 15.89 10.81
CA LEU A 166 -6.68 17.20 10.92
C LEU A 166 -6.76 17.78 12.32
N THR A 167 -7.81 17.47 13.10
CA THR A 167 -7.89 17.85 14.52
C THR A 167 -6.67 17.34 15.29
N HIS A 168 -6.23 16.11 15.01
CA HIS A 168 -5.05 15.53 15.65
C HIS A 168 -3.74 16.07 15.06
N HIS A 169 -3.62 16.01 13.72
CA HIS A 169 -2.33 16.32 13.09
C HIS A 169 -2.00 17.81 13.08
N ASN A 170 -2.97 18.72 12.96
CA ASN A 170 -2.65 20.15 12.98
C ASN A 170 -2.10 20.60 14.34
N ALA A 171 -2.53 19.96 15.45
CA ALA A 171 -1.94 20.19 16.77
C ALA A 171 -0.48 19.73 16.84
N LEU A 172 -0.17 18.54 16.29
CA LEU A 172 1.20 18.02 16.21
C LEU A 172 2.08 18.88 15.29
N ARG A 173 1.57 19.25 14.12
CA ARG A 173 2.26 20.09 13.12
C ARG A 173 2.65 21.43 13.70
N LYS A 174 1.75 22.08 14.44
CA LYS A 174 2.05 23.31 15.18
C LYS A 174 3.22 23.14 16.14
N GLY A 175 3.27 22.03 16.89
CA GLY A 175 4.39 21.72 17.79
C GLY A 175 5.72 21.46 17.07
N LEU A 176 5.67 21.07 15.80
CA LEU A 176 6.82 20.83 14.93
C LEU A 176 7.20 22.03 14.04
N GLY A 177 6.48 23.16 14.16
CA GLY A 177 6.70 24.34 13.32
C GLY A 177 6.29 24.14 11.85
N LEU A 178 5.35 23.23 11.57
CA LEU A 178 4.79 22.99 10.25
C LEU A 178 3.46 23.75 10.08
N GLU A 179 3.22 24.25 8.88
CA GLU A 179 1.95 24.87 8.51
C GLU A 179 0.78 23.87 8.61
N PRO A 180 -0.42 24.31 9.02
CA PRO A 180 -1.61 23.46 9.03
C PRO A 180 -1.94 22.98 7.61
N VAL A 181 -2.52 21.78 7.51
CA VAL A 181 -2.96 21.24 6.22
C VAL A 181 -4.24 21.94 5.77
N ASP A 182 -4.32 22.30 4.49
CA ASP A 182 -5.54 22.77 3.85
C ASP A 182 -6.54 21.60 3.69
N PRO A 183 -7.68 21.60 4.40
CA PRO A 183 -8.67 20.54 4.31
C PRO A 183 -9.29 20.43 2.91
N ALA A 184 -9.53 21.56 2.23
CA ALA A 184 -10.17 21.59 0.93
C ALA A 184 -9.25 21.00 -0.15
N GLY A 185 -7.99 21.42 -0.17
CA GLY A 185 -6.97 20.86 -1.05
C GLY A 185 -6.74 19.36 -0.83
N LEU A 186 -6.68 18.90 0.43
CA LEU A 186 -6.55 17.47 0.72
C LEU A 186 -7.77 16.67 0.21
N LYS A 187 -8.99 17.17 0.45
CA LYS A 187 -10.21 16.54 -0.05
C LYS A 187 -10.19 16.44 -1.56
N GLN A 188 -9.90 17.55 -2.26
CA GLN A 188 -9.86 17.57 -3.72
C GLN A 188 -8.84 16.56 -4.27
N ALA A 189 -7.63 16.53 -3.72
CA ALA A 189 -6.59 15.59 -4.16
C ALA A 189 -7.02 14.11 -3.98
N LEU A 190 -7.80 13.81 -2.93
CA LEU A 190 -8.35 12.48 -2.69
C LEU A 190 -9.49 12.14 -3.66
N LEU A 191 -10.37 13.09 -3.97
CA LEU A 191 -11.42 12.90 -4.96
C LEU A 191 -10.85 12.72 -6.37
N ASP A 192 -9.78 13.43 -6.71
CA ASP A 192 -9.12 13.33 -8.02
C ASP A 192 -8.46 11.97 -8.25
N ILE A 193 -7.87 11.38 -7.20
CA ILE A 193 -7.20 10.07 -7.30
C ILE A 193 -8.18 8.89 -7.13
N ALA A 194 -9.33 9.11 -6.49
CA ALA A 194 -10.31 8.05 -6.17
C ALA A 194 -10.76 7.22 -7.38
N PRO A 195 -11.09 7.78 -8.57
CA PRO A 195 -11.50 7.01 -9.75
C PRO A 195 -10.45 6.02 -10.24
N GLN A 196 -9.17 6.24 -9.91
CA GLN A 196 -8.06 5.38 -10.33
C GLN A 196 -7.77 4.26 -9.32
N VAL A 197 -8.26 4.39 -8.09
CA VAL A 197 -8.02 3.44 -6.98
C VAL A 197 -9.25 2.58 -6.71
N LEU A 198 -10.43 3.19 -6.65
CA LEU A 198 -11.69 2.53 -6.30
C LEU A 198 -12.06 1.32 -7.17
N PRO A 199 -11.78 1.26 -8.48
CA PRO A 199 -12.08 0.08 -9.29
C PRO A 199 -11.44 -1.21 -8.77
N PHE A 200 -10.29 -1.10 -8.08
CA PHE A 200 -9.57 -2.24 -7.52
C PHE A 200 -10.02 -2.60 -6.09
N ALA A 201 -10.82 -1.76 -5.44
CA ALA A 201 -11.29 -1.99 -4.08
C ALA A 201 -12.29 -3.15 -4.03
N GLN A 202 -11.98 -4.19 -3.26
CA GLN A 202 -12.78 -5.41 -3.16
C GLN A 202 -12.78 -5.95 -1.71
N PRO A 203 -13.77 -6.79 -1.33
CA PRO A 203 -13.78 -7.51 -0.07
C PRO A 203 -12.77 -8.67 -0.09
N VAL A 204 -11.46 -8.33 -0.08
CA VAL A 204 -10.33 -9.26 -0.25
C VAL A 204 -10.41 -10.45 0.71
N TRP A 205 -10.83 -10.23 1.97
CA TRP A 205 -10.97 -11.29 2.96
C TRP A 205 -11.93 -12.40 2.51
N LYS A 206 -13.01 -12.02 1.82
CA LYS A 206 -14.02 -12.94 1.29
C LYS A 206 -13.44 -13.71 0.11
N VAL A 207 -12.84 -13.00 -0.85
CA VAL A 207 -12.27 -13.62 -2.06
C VAL A 207 -11.13 -14.57 -1.72
N LEU A 208 -10.21 -14.19 -0.82
CA LEU A 208 -9.14 -15.09 -0.38
C LEU A 208 -9.69 -16.35 0.31
N ASN A 209 -10.74 -16.23 1.12
CA ASN A 209 -11.38 -17.38 1.76
C ASN A 209 -12.04 -18.31 0.73
N GLU A 210 -12.69 -17.77 -0.30
CA GLU A 210 -13.28 -18.53 -1.40
C GLU A 210 -12.21 -19.27 -2.21
N LYS A 211 -11.13 -18.58 -2.61
CA LYS A 211 -10.00 -19.18 -3.32
C LYS A 211 -9.35 -20.30 -2.49
N ARG A 212 -9.14 -20.07 -1.20
CA ARG A 212 -8.63 -21.09 -0.26
C ARG A 212 -9.54 -22.32 -0.22
N LYS A 213 -10.85 -22.14 -0.09
CA LYS A 213 -11.84 -23.24 -0.08
C LYS A 213 -11.86 -24.01 -1.41
N ALA A 214 -11.64 -23.32 -2.53
CA ALA A 214 -11.51 -23.93 -3.86
C ALA A 214 -10.15 -24.63 -4.10
N GLY A 215 -9.29 -24.75 -3.08
CA GLY A 215 -8.00 -25.44 -3.18
C GLY A 215 -6.92 -24.66 -3.93
N LYS A 216 -7.14 -23.36 -4.21
CA LYS A 216 -6.16 -22.50 -4.88
C LYS A 216 -4.94 -22.26 -3.99
N ARG A 217 -3.77 -22.18 -4.62
CA ARG A 217 -2.48 -21.98 -3.94
C ARG A 217 -2.25 -20.50 -3.70
N ILE A 218 -2.08 -20.11 -2.44
CA ILE A 218 -1.89 -18.72 -2.04
C ILE A 218 -0.45 -18.55 -1.54
N LEU A 219 0.26 -17.62 -2.17
CA LEU A 219 1.58 -17.17 -1.78
C LEU A 219 1.45 -15.81 -1.08
N PHE A 220 1.95 -15.71 0.14
CA PHE A 220 2.01 -14.44 0.87
C PHE A 220 3.41 -13.84 0.73
N GLU A 221 3.47 -12.64 0.16
CA GLU A 221 4.67 -11.86 -0.09
C GLU A 221 4.89 -10.90 1.09
N GLY A 222 5.95 -11.15 1.86
CA GLY A 222 6.39 -10.33 3.00
C GLY A 222 7.58 -9.45 2.71
#